data_AF-A0A970ZGC9-F1
#
_entry.id   AF-A0A970ZGC9-F1
#
_cell.length_a   1.000
_cell.length_b   1.000
_cell.length_c   1.000
_cell.angle_alpha   90.00
_cell.angle_beta   90.00
_cell.angle_gamma   90.00
#
_symmetry.space_group_name_H-M   'P 1'
#
loop_
_entity.id
_entity.type
_entity.pdbx_description
1 polymer ?
#
loop_
_entity_poly.entity_id
_entity_poly.type
_entity_poly.pdbx_seq_one_letter_code
_entity_poly.pdbx_strand_id
1 'polypeptide(L)'
;MLSATPIQFSNLQNNSGVAPALAAQLFLDVTHDSINNRADFTFKNGDGVGDIESVITRIFFRNTLQSYFQGSPTLIETGVEFSQASYNGAEFGWDSLVYATDADPAPPKNGITAGGIDSLTVSFLLNSSVTFDDLLDFLTNPTNPTGASGAAIALHVQSIKPSGDSDKFFNWTPPETEIPVPEPTSIVLLGIGLIGLGLMSRMRR
;
A
#
# COMPACT_ATOMS: atom_id res chain seq x y z
N MET A 1 -19.47 19.30 -7.57
CA MET A 1 -18.83 18.99 -6.28
C MET A 1 -17.84 17.87 -6.55
N LEU A 2 -16.58 18.03 -6.16
CA LEU A 2 -15.60 16.93 -6.17
C LEU A 2 -15.98 16.02 -4.99
N SER A 3 -16.48 14.82 -5.26
CA SER A 3 -16.64 13.79 -4.23
C SER A 3 -15.37 12.95 -4.22
N ALA A 4 -14.73 12.82 -3.06
CA ALA A 4 -13.60 11.91 -2.88
C ALA A 4 -14.13 10.51 -2.58
N THR A 5 -13.60 9.50 -3.27
CA THR A 5 -13.82 8.10 -2.90
C THR A 5 -12.59 7.60 -2.15
N PRO A 6 -12.71 7.24 -0.86
CA PRO A 6 -11.59 6.74 -0.09
C PRO A 6 -11.30 5.28 -0.47
N ILE A 7 -10.01 4.97 -0.67
CA ILE A 7 -9.49 3.63 -0.93
C ILE A 7 -8.56 3.26 0.23
N GLN A 8 -8.82 2.09 0.80
CA GLN A 8 -8.04 1.55 1.91
C GLN A 8 -6.85 0.72 1.41
N PHE A 9 -5.83 0.61 2.25
CA PHE A 9 -4.68 -0.24 1.99
C PHE A 9 -4.73 -1.51 2.86
N SER A 10 -4.17 -2.59 2.35
CA SER A 10 -3.83 -3.78 3.12
C SER A 10 -2.34 -4.04 3.07
N ASN A 11 -1.83 -4.71 4.10
CA ASN A 11 -0.44 -5.08 4.17
C ASN A 11 -0.08 -6.21 3.17
N LEU A 12 1.05 -6.05 2.48
CA LEU A 12 1.69 -7.08 1.69
C LEU A 12 2.84 -7.77 2.44
N GLN A 13 3.64 -6.96 3.15
CA GLN A 13 4.82 -7.42 3.89
C GLN A 13 4.89 -6.70 5.24
N ASN A 14 4.93 -7.47 6.33
CA ASN A 14 4.96 -6.97 7.70
C ASN A 14 6.31 -7.29 8.36
N ASN A 15 7.29 -6.41 8.17
CA ASN A 15 8.56 -6.47 8.89
C ASN A 15 8.45 -5.75 10.25
N SER A 16 7.64 -4.68 10.32
CA SER A 16 7.54 -3.83 11.52
C SER A 16 6.79 -4.46 12.70
N GLY A 17 5.96 -5.47 12.43
CA GLY A 17 5.05 -6.08 13.40
C GLY A 17 3.77 -5.27 13.66
N VAL A 18 3.63 -4.06 13.10
CA VAL A 18 2.47 -3.17 13.31
C VAL A 18 1.65 -2.93 12.05
N ALA A 19 1.94 -3.67 10.97
CA ALA A 19 1.34 -3.40 9.66
C ALA A 19 -0.20 -3.35 9.60
N PRO A 20 -0.98 -4.19 10.33
CA PRO A 20 -2.44 -4.08 10.29
C PRO A 20 -2.96 -2.74 10.83
N ALA A 21 -2.36 -2.22 11.89
CA ALA A 21 -2.72 -0.92 12.44
C ALA A 21 -2.23 0.22 11.54
N LEU A 22 -1.02 0.08 10.98
CA LEU A 22 -0.48 1.03 10.02
C LEU A 22 -1.30 1.10 8.72
N ALA A 23 -1.85 -0.02 8.25
CA ALA A 23 -2.72 -0.01 7.07
C ALA A 23 -3.95 0.89 7.24
N ALA A 24 -4.52 0.95 8.45
CA ALA A 24 -5.73 1.72 8.75
C ALA A 24 -5.50 3.24 8.80
N GLN A 25 -4.26 3.73 8.94
CA GLN A 25 -3.93 5.15 8.87
C GLN A 25 -3.48 5.60 7.47
N LEU A 26 -3.31 4.68 6.52
CA LEU A 26 -2.92 5.02 5.15
C LEU A 26 -4.16 5.31 4.32
N PHE A 27 -4.26 6.53 3.80
CA PHE A 27 -5.43 6.96 3.04
C PHE A 27 -5.04 7.27 1.59
N LEU A 28 -5.90 6.82 0.67
CA LEU A 28 -5.92 7.25 -0.72
C LEU A 28 -7.30 7.84 -1.03
N ASP A 29 -7.36 9.14 -1.28
CA ASP A 29 -8.55 9.82 -1.80
C ASP A 29 -8.45 9.94 -3.32
N VAL A 30 -9.44 9.40 -4.04
CA VAL A 30 -9.52 9.54 -5.50
C VAL A 30 -10.63 10.54 -5.86
N THR A 31 -10.30 11.58 -6.62
CA THR A 31 -11.26 12.61 -7.06
C THR A 31 -11.19 12.85 -8.57
N HIS A 32 -12.26 13.41 -9.14
CA HIS A 32 -12.40 13.68 -10.57
C HIS A 32 -12.62 15.16 -10.88
N ASP A 33 -11.65 15.77 -11.54
CA ASP A 33 -11.84 17.07 -12.19
C ASP A 33 -12.43 16.87 -13.59
N SER A 34 -13.76 16.96 -13.67
CA SER A 34 -14.51 16.76 -14.92
C SER A 34 -14.30 17.85 -15.96
N ILE A 35 -13.80 19.03 -15.58
CA ILE A 35 -13.50 20.12 -16.52
C ILE A 35 -12.23 19.77 -17.31
N ASN A 36 -11.24 19.20 -16.63
CA ASN A 36 -9.94 18.86 -17.22
C ASN A 36 -9.80 17.37 -17.55
N ASN A 37 -10.86 16.57 -17.36
CA ASN A 37 -10.86 15.10 -17.51
C ASN A 37 -9.68 14.45 -16.78
N ARG A 38 -9.55 14.74 -15.49
CA ARG A 38 -8.36 14.39 -14.69
C ARG A 38 -8.75 13.65 -13.42
N ALA A 39 -8.04 12.57 -13.12
CA ALA A 39 -8.16 11.82 -11.88
C ALA A 39 -7.00 12.17 -10.94
N ASP A 40 -7.34 12.58 -9.72
CA ASP A 40 -6.39 13.02 -8.71
C ASP A 40 -6.34 11.99 -7.58
N PHE A 41 -5.16 11.40 -7.36
CA PHE A 41 -4.89 10.39 -6.34
C PHE A 41 -4.12 11.02 -5.18
N THR A 42 -4.81 11.32 -4.08
CA THR A 42 -4.23 12.01 -2.94
C THR A 42 -3.89 11.04 -1.83
N PHE A 43 -2.61 10.97 -1.48
CA PHE A 43 -2.07 10.08 -0.45
C PHE A 43 -1.85 10.85 0.85
N LYS A 44 -2.26 10.25 1.96
CA LYS A 44 -2.06 10.79 3.32
C LYS A 44 -1.65 9.68 4.29
N ASN A 45 -0.99 10.09 5.36
CA ASN A 45 -0.56 9.21 6.44
C ASN A 45 -1.10 9.75 7.78
N GLY A 46 -2.18 9.13 8.25
CA GLY A 46 -2.85 9.49 9.49
C GLY A 46 -3.73 10.74 9.39
N ASP A 47 -4.38 11.05 10.51
CA ASP A 47 -5.25 12.21 10.69
C ASP A 47 -4.78 13.16 11.82
N GLY A 48 -3.64 12.85 12.45
CA GLY A 48 -3.04 13.67 13.49
C GLY A 48 -3.20 13.13 14.92
N VAL A 49 -3.97 12.06 15.14
CA VAL A 49 -4.26 11.59 16.51
C VAL A 49 -4.01 10.09 16.68
N GLY A 50 -2.93 9.75 17.41
CA GLY A 50 -2.61 8.35 17.74
C GLY A 50 -1.97 7.57 16.61
N ASP A 51 -1.55 8.26 15.54
CA ASP A 51 -0.88 7.66 14.39
C ASP A 51 0.45 7.01 14.78
N ILE A 52 0.75 5.89 14.13
CA ILE A 52 2.05 5.24 14.18
C ILE A 52 3.03 6.09 13.37
N GLU A 53 4.06 6.61 14.05
CA GLU A 53 5.18 7.31 13.40
C GLU A 53 5.75 6.46 12.25
N SER A 54 5.63 6.98 11.04
CA SER A 54 5.99 6.31 9.79
C SER A 54 6.07 7.34 8.66
N VAL A 55 6.69 6.95 7.53
CA VAL A 55 6.83 7.82 6.36
C VAL A 55 6.52 7.05 5.08
N ILE A 56 5.53 7.51 4.30
CA ILE A 56 5.31 7.02 2.93
C ILE A 56 6.40 7.62 2.05
N THR A 57 7.22 6.77 1.45
CA THR A 57 8.38 7.22 0.67
C THR A 57 8.29 6.92 -0.80
N ARG A 58 7.56 5.87 -1.17
CA ARG A 58 7.38 5.53 -2.57
C ARG A 58 5.96 5.14 -2.85
N ILE A 59 5.50 5.51 -4.03
CA ILE A 59 4.16 5.24 -4.52
C ILE A 59 4.28 4.66 -5.91
N PHE A 60 3.55 3.58 -6.16
CA PHE A 60 3.64 2.81 -7.39
C PHE A 60 2.26 2.61 -7.97
N PHE A 61 2.16 2.74 -9.29
CA PHE A 61 0.96 2.51 -10.07
C PHE A 61 1.26 1.39 -11.07
N ARG A 62 0.53 0.29 -10.96
CA ARG A 62 0.70 -0.90 -11.79
C ARG A 62 0.36 -0.60 -13.26
N ASN A 63 1.01 -1.30 -14.17
CA ASN A 63 0.78 -1.20 -15.62
C ASN A 63 -0.68 -1.45 -16.07
N THR A 64 -1.48 -2.16 -15.28
CA THR A 64 -2.92 -2.38 -15.54
C THR A 64 -3.71 -1.06 -15.60
N LEU A 65 -3.19 0.02 -15.02
CA LEU A 65 -3.77 1.35 -15.10
C LEU A 65 -3.43 2.10 -16.40
N GLN A 66 -2.53 1.57 -17.24
CA GLN A 66 -2.05 2.25 -18.45
C GLN A 66 -3.17 2.63 -19.42
N SER A 67 -4.20 1.81 -19.55
CA SER A 67 -5.34 2.09 -20.43
C SER A 67 -6.21 3.26 -19.95
N TYR A 68 -6.14 3.58 -18.66
CA TYR A 68 -6.96 4.63 -18.04
C TYR A 68 -6.34 6.02 -18.14
N PHE A 69 -5.03 6.11 -18.35
CA PHE A 69 -4.29 7.36 -18.29
C PHE A 69 -3.66 7.74 -19.62
N GLN A 70 -3.50 9.03 -19.83
CA GLN A 70 -2.79 9.60 -20.97
C GLN A 70 -1.70 10.56 -20.51
N GLY A 71 -0.54 10.50 -21.18
CA GLY A 71 0.61 11.34 -20.85
C GLY A 71 1.26 10.98 -19.50
N SER A 72 2.13 11.87 -19.05
CA SER A 72 2.78 11.78 -17.74
C SER A 72 1.91 12.44 -16.67
N PRO A 73 1.90 11.91 -15.43
CA PRO A 73 1.20 12.57 -14.34
C PRO A 73 1.86 13.89 -13.95
N THR A 74 1.10 14.72 -13.26
CA THR A 74 1.59 15.90 -12.53
C THR A 74 1.58 15.61 -11.04
N LEU A 75 2.58 16.10 -10.32
CA LEU A 75 2.65 16.02 -8.85
C LEU A 75 2.17 17.33 -8.25
N ILE A 76 1.34 17.24 -7.21
CA ILE A 76 0.91 18.37 -6.39
C ILE A 76 1.28 18.03 -4.95
N GLU A 77 2.16 18.82 -4.36
CA GLU A 77 2.85 18.48 -3.12
C GLU A 77 2.43 19.44 -2.00
N THR A 78 2.17 18.89 -0.82
CA THR A 78 1.91 19.67 0.40
C THR A 78 2.82 19.18 1.51
N GLY A 79 3.79 20.01 1.91
CA GLY A 79 4.74 19.69 2.97
C GLY A 79 5.84 18.67 2.60
N VAL A 80 5.84 18.20 1.36
CA VAL A 80 6.74 17.14 0.86
C VAL A 80 7.36 17.51 -0.48
N GLU A 81 8.38 16.77 -0.89
CA GLU A 81 8.95 16.83 -2.23
C GLU A 81 9.08 15.39 -2.75
N PHE A 82 8.74 15.18 -4.02
CA PHE A 82 8.71 13.90 -4.72
C PHE A 82 9.13 14.09 -6.17
N SER A 83 9.79 13.08 -6.72
CA SER A 83 10.11 13.02 -8.14
C SER A 83 9.73 11.69 -8.76
N GLN A 84 9.59 11.70 -10.08
CA GLN A 84 9.39 10.47 -10.84
C GLN A 84 10.61 9.55 -10.67
N ALA A 85 10.33 8.28 -10.37
CA ALA A 85 11.35 7.27 -10.18
C ALA A 85 11.22 6.14 -11.20
N SER A 86 12.35 5.52 -11.53
CA SER A 86 12.41 4.39 -12.47
C SER A 86 12.47 3.08 -11.71
N TYR A 87 11.34 2.39 -11.62
CA TYR A 87 11.19 1.09 -10.95
C TYR A 87 10.57 0.06 -11.92
N ASN A 88 10.84 -1.23 -11.67
CA ASN A 88 10.30 -2.33 -12.48
C ASN A 88 9.07 -3.02 -11.84
N GLY A 89 8.71 -2.67 -10.59
CA GLY A 89 7.56 -3.27 -9.88
C GLY A 89 7.81 -4.66 -9.27
N ALA A 90 9.01 -5.24 -9.45
CA ALA A 90 9.32 -6.59 -9.00
C ALA A 90 9.19 -6.77 -7.47
N GLU A 91 9.39 -5.70 -6.70
CA GLU A 91 9.26 -5.71 -5.25
C GLU A 91 7.82 -5.98 -4.75
N PHE A 92 6.85 -5.85 -5.65
CA PHE A 92 5.41 -6.05 -5.47
C PHE A 92 4.90 -7.28 -6.24
N GLY A 93 5.79 -8.05 -6.87
CA GLY A 93 5.39 -9.15 -7.75
C GLY A 93 4.67 -8.68 -9.02
N TRP A 94 4.87 -7.43 -9.43
CA TRP A 94 4.33 -6.88 -10.68
C TRP A 94 5.37 -6.91 -11.78
N ASP A 95 4.94 -7.18 -13.01
CA ASP A 95 5.83 -7.25 -14.17
C ASP A 95 6.29 -5.87 -14.64
N SER A 96 5.45 -4.84 -14.47
CA SER A 96 5.75 -3.47 -14.87
C SER A 96 4.84 -2.46 -14.19
N LEU A 97 5.24 -1.19 -14.30
CA LEU A 97 4.57 -0.04 -13.71
C LEU A 97 4.14 0.93 -14.82
N VAL A 98 3.02 1.62 -14.59
CA VAL A 98 2.67 2.81 -15.38
C VAL A 98 3.43 4.02 -14.87
N TYR A 99 3.63 4.09 -13.55
CA TYR A 99 4.26 5.22 -12.89
C TYR A 99 4.79 4.83 -11.51
N ALA A 100 5.85 5.48 -11.09
CA ALA A 100 6.33 5.44 -9.72
C ALA A 100 6.99 6.76 -9.34
N THR A 101 6.96 7.06 -8.05
CA THR A 101 7.56 8.27 -7.48
C THR A 101 8.25 7.94 -6.16
N ASP A 102 9.32 8.67 -5.87
CA ASP A 102 10.10 8.58 -4.63
C ASP A 102 10.19 9.96 -3.98
N ALA A 103 10.33 9.99 -2.66
CA ALA A 103 10.45 11.22 -1.89
C ALA A 103 11.87 11.83 -2.03
N ASP A 104 11.93 13.16 -2.10
CA ASP A 104 13.16 13.92 -2.28
C ASP A 104 13.51 14.80 -1.05
N PRO A 105 14.82 14.98 -0.77
CA PRO A 105 15.91 14.08 -1.16
C PRO A 105 15.71 12.68 -0.55
N ALA A 106 16.39 11.68 -1.12
CA ALA A 106 16.22 10.28 -0.76
C ALA A 106 16.19 9.98 0.77
N PRO A 107 15.44 8.94 1.20
CA PRO A 107 15.34 8.41 2.58
C PRO A 107 16.56 8.60 3.51
N PRO A 108 16.35 8.78 4.85
CA PRO A 108 15.26 8.15 5.61
C PRO A 108 14.15 9.07 6.15
N LYS A 109 14.24 10.40 5.97
CA LYS A 109 13.31 11.35 6.62
C LYS A 109 12.69 12.41 5.68
N ASN A 110 12.37 12.02 4.45
CA ASN A 110 11.52 12.83 3.57
C ASN A 110 10.43 11.94 2.98
N GLY A 111 9.26 12.50 2.75
CA GLY A 111 8.05 11.80 2.32
C GLY A 111 6.84 12.19 3.16
N ILE A 112 5.72 11.49 3.00
CA ILE A 112 4.47 11.81 3.69
C ILE A 112 4.55 11.29 5.13
N THR A 113 4.78 12.20 6.08
CA THR A 113 4.91 11.86 7.49
C THR A 113 3.56 11.60 8.14
N ALA A 114 3.55 10.75 9.16
CA ALA A 114 2.37 10.51 9.99
C ALA A 114 1.91 11.80 10.67
N GLY A 115 0.60 12.05 10.68
CA GLY A 115 -0.01 13.20 11.35
C GLY A 115 -0.95 14.03 10.47
N GLY A 116 -1.18 13.62 9.22
CA GLY A 116 -2.23 14.17 8.35
C GLY A 116 -1.98 15.56 7.76
N ILE A 117 -0.80 16.16 7.98
CA ILE A 117 -0.44 17.49 7.43
C ILE A 117 0.14 17.36 6.02
N ASP A 118 1.03 16.38 5.83
CA ASP A 118 1.71 16.14 4.58
C ASP A 118 0.80 15.37 3.62
N SER A 119 0.88 15.69 2.32
CA SER A 119 0.22 14.89 1.29
C SER A 119 0.88 15.04 -0.07
N LEU A 120 0.71 14.00 -0.88
CA LEU A 120 1.04 14.02 -2.31
C LEU A 120 -0.21 13.70 -3.11
N THR A 121 -0.53 14.53 -4.09
CA THR A 121 -1.50 14.19 -5.12
C THR A 121 -0.77 13.86 -6.41
N VAL A 122 -0.96 12.64 -6.89
CA VAL A 122 -0.52 12.22 -8.24
C VAL A 122 -1.71 12.37 -9.17
N SER A 123 -1.55 13.23 -10.17
CA SER A 123 -2.65 13.66 -11.02
C SER A 123 -2.48 13.15 -12.45
N PHE A 124 -3.43 12.35 -12.93
CA PHE A 124 -3.41 11.79 -14.29
C PHE A 124 -4.54 12.37 -15.12
N LEU A 125 -4.23 12.73 -16.36
CA LEU A 125 -5.28 12.91 -17.36
C LEU A 125 -5.90 11.54 -17.67
N LEU A 126 -7.23 11.46 -17.63
CA LEU A 126 -7.96 10.28 -18.04
C LEU A 126 -7.91 10.14 -19.56
N ASN A 127 -7.75 8.91 -20.03
CA ASN A 127 -7.88 8.59 -21.43
C ASN A 127 -9.33 8.84 -21.87
N SER A 128 -9.52 9.51 -23.01
CA SER A 128 -10.84 9.83 -23.58
C SER A 128 -11.77 8.63 -23.79
N SER A 129 -11.25 7.40 -23.85
CA SER A 129 -12.03 6.18 -24.03
C SER A 129 -12.50 5.53 -22.72
N VAL A 130 -12.14 6.08 -21.56
CA VAL A 130 -12.58 5.58 -20.25
C VAL A 130 -13.30 6.67 -19.48
N THR A 131 -14.23 6.28 -18.61
CA THR A 131 -14.84 7.20 -17.64
C THR A 131 -14.12 7.13 -16.30
N PHE A 132 -14.33 8.15 -15.46
CA PHE A 132 -13.89 8.10 -14.07
C PHE A 132 -14.54 6.95 -13.29
N ASP A 133 -15.80 6.63 -13.62
CA ASP A 133 -16.51 5.52 -12.97
C ASP A 133 -15.87 4.18 -13.34
N ASP A 134 -15.44 3.99 -14.60
CA ASP A 134 -14.70 2.77 -15.01
C ASP A 134 -13.36 2.63 -14.25
N LEU A 135 -12.68 3.75 -13.99
CA LEU A 135 -11.46 3.76 -13.18
C LEU A 135 -11.78 3.40 -11.73
N LEU A 136 -12.82 4.01 -11.16
CA LEU A 136 -13.20 3.76 -9.77
C LEU A 136 -13.66 2.32 -9.57
N ASP A 137 -14.44 1.78 -10.50
CA ASP A 137 -14.84 0.38 -10.52
C ASP A 137 -13.62 -0.53 -10.61
N PHE A 138 -12.61 -0.22 -11.42
CA PHE A 138 -11.36 -0.99 -11.44
C PHE A 138 -10.60 -0.95 -10.11
N LEU A 139 -10.52 0.22 -9.48
CA LEU A 139 -9.79 0.40 -8.24
C LEU A 139 -10.49 -0.23 -7.02
N THR A 140 -11.82 -0.33 -7.05
CA THR A 140 -12.63 -0.82 -5.92
C THR A 140 -13.14 -2.25 -6.10
N ASN A 141 -13.15 -2.78 -7.33
CA ASN A 141 -13.63 -4.11 -7.63
C ASN A 141 -12.47 -5.09 -7.92
N PRO A 142 -12.18 -6.04 -7.01
CA PRO A 142 -11.12 -7.03 -7.20
C PRO A 142 -11.41 -8.04 -8.33
N THR A 143 -12.62 -8.05 -8.90
CA THR A 143 -13.02 -8.90 -10.03
C THR A 143 -13.34 -8.08 -11.28
N ASN A 144 -12.38 -7.29 -11.77
CA ASN A 144 -12.55 -6.58 -13.04
C ASN A 144 -12.79 -7.58 -14.22
N PRO A 145 -13.72 -7.28 -15.16
CA PRO A 145 -14.08 -8.15 -16.29
C PRO A 145 -12.95 -8.46 -17.29
N THR A 146 -11.79 -7.82 -17.18
CA THR A 146 -10.58 -8.16 -17.95
C THR A 146 -9.77 -9.33 -17.35
N GLY A 147 -10.16 -9.86 -16.20
CA GLY A 147 -9.48 -10.98 -15.53
C GLY A 147 -8.22 -10.57 -14.76
N ALA A 148 -7.90 -9.27 -14.69
CA ALA A 148 -6.82 -8.75 -13.86
C ALA A 148 -7.33 -8.51 -12.43
N SER A 149 -7.51 -9.58 -11.66
CA SER A 149 -7.70 -9.49 -10.21
C SER A 149 -6.35 -9.12 -9.56
N GLY A 150 -6.24 -7.92 -8.98
CA GLY A 150 -5.09 -7.58 -8.14
C GLY A 150 -4.97 -6.10 -7.83
N ALA A 151 -4.24 -5.79 -6.76
CA ALA A 151 -3.87 -4.44 -6.40
C ALA A 151 -3.24 -3.68 -7.58
N ALA A 152 -3.59 -2.40 -7.70
CA ALA A 152 -3.15 -1.51 -8.77
C ALA A 152 -2.25 -0.37 -8.26
N ILE A 153 -2.29 -0.08 -6.96
CA ILE A 153 -1.53 0.97 -6.30
C ILE A 153 -0.83 0.38 -5.09
N ALA A 154 0.45 0.70 -4.92
CA ALA A 154 1.27 0.23 -3.83
C ALA A 154 2.03 1.35 -3.14
N LEU A 155 2.34 1.12 -1.86
CA LEU A 155 3.13 2.03 -1.03
C LEU A 155 4.34 1.29 -0.45
N HIS A 156 5.45 2.01 -0.37
CA HIS A 156 6.57 1.66 0.50
C HIS A 156 6.60 2.63 1.67
N VAL A 157 6.43 2.10 2.88
CA VAL A 157 6.41 2.87 4.13
C VAL A 157 7.61 2.47 4.97
N GLN A 158 8.31 3.43 5.54
CA GLN A 158 9.55 3.19 6.29
C GLN A 158 9.62 4.03 7.56
N SER A 159 10.71 3.88 8.30
CA SER A 159 10.94 4.56 9.58
C SER A 159 9.80 4.27 10.57
N ILE A 160 9.20 3.08 10.47
CA ILE A 160 7.99 2.70 11.19
C ILE A 160 8.34 2.45 12.65
N LYS A 161 7.75 3.18 13.59
CA LYS A 161 7.95 2.93 15.02
C LYS A 161 7.15 1.71 15.51
N PRO A 162 7.67 0.98 16.52
CA PRO A 162 8.93 1.23 17.23
C PRO A 162 10.17 0.65 16.55
N SER A 163 10.03 -0.23 15.56
CA SER A 163 11.14 -1.05 15.06
C SER A 163 12.15 -0.29 14.18
N GLY A 164 11.69 0.76 13.49
CA GLY A 164 12.45 1.48 12.47
C GLY A 164 12.42 0.81 11.09
N ASP A 165 11.70 -0.30 10.93
CA ASP A 165 11.65 -1.07 9.70
C ASP A 165 10.81 -0.40 8.61
N SER A 166 10.68 -1.11 7.48
CA SER A 166 9.83 -0.76 6.35
C SER A 166 8.84 -1.87 6.02
N ASP A 167 7.63 -1.48 5.65
CA ASP A 167 6.55 -2.35 5.23
C ASP A 167 6.03 -1.94 3.84
N LYS A 168 5.35 -2.87 3.19
CA LYS A 168 4.72 -2.67 1.88
C LYS A 168 3.22 -2.84 1.95
N PHE A 169 2.51 -2.01 1.21
CA PHE A 169 1.04 -1.98 1.23
C PHE A 169 0.47 -1.91 -0.19
N PHE A 170 -0.74 -2.42 -0.35
CA PHE A 170 -1.50 -2.42 -1.60
C PHE A 170 -2.92 -1.91 -1.39
N ASN A 171 -3.49 -1.27 -2.41
CA ASN A 171 -4.87 -0.78 -2.41
C ASN A 171 -5.94 -1.88 -2.56
N TRP A 172 -5.66 -3.08 -2.05
CA TRP A 172 -6.55 -4.24 -2.14
C TRP A 172 -6.97 -4.67 -0.76
N THR A 173 -8.27 -4.82 -0.52
CA THR A 173 -8.79 -5.60 0.60
C THR A 173 -8.97 -7.02 0.09
N PRO A 174 -8.26 -8.03 0.65
CA PRO A 174 -8.63 -9.42 0.38
C PRO A 174 -10.13 -9.60 0.63
N PRO A 175 -10.86 -10.36 -0.19
CA PRO A 175 -12.16 -10.88 0.25
C PRO A 175 -11.94 -11.48 1.63
N GLU A 176 -12.85 -11.23 2.59
CA GLU A 176 -12.85 -11.83 3.92
C GLU A 176 -12.97 -13.36 3.81
N THR A 177 -11.89 -14.01 3.41
CA THR A 177 -11.62 -15.40 3.68
C THR A 177 -10.32 -15.36 4.45
N GLU A 178 -10.46 -15.38 5.77
CA GLU A 178 -9.37 -15.78 6.64
C GLU A 178 -8.76 -17.06 6.04
N ILE A 179 -7.62 -16.94 5.38
CA ILE A 179 -6.73 -18.08 5.25
C ILE A 179 -6.04 -18.08 6.60
N PRO A 180 -6.35 -19.02 7.51
CA PRO A 180 -5.64 -19.11 8.76
C PRO A 180 -4.18 -19.29 8.38
N VAL A 181 -3.33 -18.34 8.76
CA VAL A 181 -1.87 -18.54 8.71
C VAL A 181 -1.64 -19.81 9.53
N PRO A 182 -1.11 -20.89 8.94
CA PRO A 182 -0.78 -22.06 9.73
C PRO A 182 0.17 -21.60 10.82
N GLU A 183 -0.24 -21.76 12.08
CA GLU A 183 0.63 -21.49 13.21
C GLU A 183 1.98 -22.17 12.94
N PRO A 184 3.12 -21.48 13.18
CA PRO A 184 4.41 -22.05 12.89
C PRO A 184 4.50 -23.40 13.59
N THR A 185 4.72 -24.46 12.82
CA THR A 185 4.86 -25.86 13.29
C THR A 185 5.89 -26.00 14.40
N SER A 186 6.71 -24.98 14.62
CA SER A 186 7.55 -24.72 15.79
C SER A 186 6.82 -24.89 17.14
N ILE A 187 5.55 -24.49 17.28
CA ILE A 187 4.79 -24.67 18.55
C ILE A 187 4.50 -26.17 18.78
N VAL A 188 4.12 -26.89 17.73
CA VAL A 188 3.89 -28.34 17.78
C VAL A 188 5.19 -29.09 18.06
N LEU A 189 6.31 -28.68 17.44
CA LEU A 189 7.62 -29.29 17.67
C LEU A 189 8.14 -29.05 19.10
N LEU A 190 7.91 -27.86 19.66
CA LEU A 190 8.24 -27.55 21.06
C LEU A 190 7.41 -28.41 22.03
N GLY A 191 6.12 -28.60 21.75
CA GLY A 191 5.25 -29.47 22.53
C GLY A 191 5.69 -30.94 22.52
N ILE A 192 6.04 -31.48 21.36
CA ILE A 192 6.54 -32.86 21.24
C ILE A 192 7.91 -33.01 21.91
N GLY A 193 8.80 -32.03 21.77
CA GLY A 193 10.13 -32.04 22.38
C GLY A 193 10.08 -32.10 23.92
N LEU A 194 9.18 -31.36 24.54
CA LEU A 194 9.01 -31.35 26.00
C LEU A 194 8.39 -32.66 26.54
N ILE A 195 7.46 -33.27 25.81
CA ILE A 195 6.90 -34.59 26.16
C ILE A 195 8.00 -35.67 26.08
N GLY A 196 8.84 -35.63 25.05
CA GLY A 196 9.97 -36.56 24.88
C GLY A 196 10.97 -36.49 26.04
N LEU A 197 11.34 -35.29 26.48
CA LEU A 197 12.24 -35.09 27.64
C LEU A 197 11.59 -35.53 28.96
N GLY A 198 10.29 -35.30 29.13
CA GLY A 198 9.53 -35.75 30.29
C GLY A 198 9.50 -37.28 30.43
N LEU A 199 9.26 -38.00 29.32
CA LEU A 199 9.22 -39.46 29.30
C LEU A 199 10.61 -40.09 29.54
N MET A 200 11.68 -39.52 28.96
CA MET A 200 13.05 -40.00 29.23
C MET A 200 13.48 -39.80 30.69
N SER A 201 13.02 -38.73 31.35
CA SER A 201 13.32 -38.50 32.77
C SER A 201 12.66 -39.54 33.70
N ARG A 202 11.51 -40.08 33.30
CA ARG A 202 10.77 -41.11 34.04
C ARG A 202 11.34 -42.52 33.89
N MET A 203 12.06 -42.80 32.80
CA MET A 203 12.72 -44.10 32.57
C MET A 203 14.10 -44.22 33.25
N ARG A 204 14.64 -43.11 33.77
CA ARG A 204 15.92 -43.06 34.49
C ARG A 204 15.78 -43.02 36.02
N ARG A 205 14.57 -43.15 36.55
CA ARG A 205 14.30 -43.48 37.96
C ARG A 205 13.85 -44.92 38.08
#